data_AF-A0AAV2IBT5-F1
#
_entry.id   AF-A0AAV2IBT5-F1
#
_cell.length_a   1.000
_cell.length_b   1.000
_cell.length_c   1.000
_cell.angle_alpha   90.00
_cell.angle_beta   90.00
_cell.angle_gamma   90.00
#
_symmetry.space_group_name_H-M   'P 1'
#
loop_
_entity.id
_entity.type
_entity.pdbx_description
1 polymer ?
#
loop_
_entity_poly.entity_id
_entity_poly.type
_entity_poly.pdbx_seq_one_letter_code
_entity_poly.pdbx_strand_id
1 'polypeptide(L)' 'MFYGENCQYKSSCNDLHTKSVNPVNGLCTCYLNWTSTDCTVDFNECSVSPCNATNSNCENFDGSYLCRC' A
#
# COMPACT_ATOMS: atom_id res chain seq x y z
N MET A 1 8.33 3.30 12.50
CA MET A 1 7.94 4.73 12.58
C MET A 1 7.29 5.04 13.95
N PHE A 2 7.21 6.32 14.40
CA PHE A 2 6.67 6.71 15.73
C PHE A 2 5.69 7.89 15.65
N TYR A 3 4.80 8.02 16.64
CA TYR A 3 3.79 9.08 16.76
C TYR A 3 3.50 9.46 18.22
N GLY A 4 2.72 10.51 18.41
CA GLY A 4 2.35 11.08 19.70
C GLY A 4 3.39 12.07 20.25
N GLU A 5 3.08 12.68 21.39
CA GLU A 5 4.01 13.61 22.04
C GLU A 5 5.35 12.92 22.32
N ASN A 6 6.44 13.60 21.92
CA ASN A 6 7.81 13.08 22.05
C ASN A 6 8.05 11.71 21.39
N CYS A 7 7.29 11.34 20.35
CA CYS A 7 7.44 10.08 19.62
C CYS A 7 7.32 8.83 20.51
N GLN A 8 6.53 8.91 21.58
CA GLN A 8 6.42 7.85 22.59
C GLN A 8 5.78 6.54 22.08
N TYR A 9 4.98 6.60 21.01
CA TYR A 9 4.26 5.43 20.49
C TYR A 9 4.86 4.94 19.18
N LYS A 10 5.14 3.63 19.10
CA LYS A 10 5.52 2.97 17.85
C LYS A 10 4.28 2.73 17.01
N SER A 11 4.31 3.09 15.73
CA SER A 11 3.22 2.76 14.81
C SER A 11 3.20 1.28 14.47
N SER A 12 2.02 0.73 14.19
CA SER A 12 1.87 -0.64 13.64
C SER A 12 2.16 -0.72 12.14
N CYS A 13 2.37 0.42 11.47
CA CYS A 13 2.63 0.49 10.04
C CYS A 13 3.80 -0.40 9.60
N ASN A 14 3.65 -1.04 8.45
CA ASN A 14 4.74 -1.72 7.77
C ASN A 14 5.73 -0.69 7.22
N ASP A 15 6.95 -0.67 7.76
CA ASP A 15 7.95 0.34 7.40
C ASP A 15 8.36 0.27 5.90
N LEU A 16 8.20 -0.88 5.23
CA LEU A 16 8.52 -1.05 3.81
C LEU A 16 7.45 -0.46 2.89
N HIS A 17 6.18 -0.49 3.31
CA HIS A 17 5.02 -0.19 2.47
C HIS A 17 4.31 1.12 2.85
N THR A 18 4.87 1.84 3.82
CA THR A 18 4.32 3.09 4.34
C THR A 18 5.12 4.28 3.80
N LYS A 19 4.41 5.24 3.20
CA LYS A 19 4.96 6.54 2.77
C LYS A 19 5.20 7.47 3.95
N SER A 20 4.24 7.56 4.87
CA SER A 20 4.31 8.43 6.03
C SER A 20 3.37 7.98 7.14
N VAL A 21 3.67 8.40 8.37
CA VAL A 21 2.81 8.17 9.55
C VAL A 21 2.33 9.50 10.06
N ASN A 22 1.03 9.59 10.37
CA ASN A 22 0.45 10.76 10.99
C ASN A 22 1.07 10.95 12.39
N PRO A 23 1.70 12.09 12.68
CA PRO A 23 2.43 12.29 13.93
C PRO A 23 1.52 12.40 15.15
N VAL A 24 0.22 12.66 14.96
CA VAL A 24 -0.75 12.82 16.06
C VAL A 24 -1.36 11.48 16.45
N ASN A 25 -1.92 10.75 15.48
CA ASN A 25 -2.74 9.57 15.75
C ASN A 25 -2.15 8.26 15.22
N GLY A 26 -0.97 8.28 14.58
CA GLY A 26 -0.28 7.09 14.13
C GLY A 26 -0.86 6.43 12.87
N LEU A 27 -1.82 7.08 12.19
CA LEU A 27 -2.38 6.58 10.93
C LEU A 27 -1.31 6.46 9.84
N CYS A 28 -1.28 5.30 9.18
CA CYS A 28 -0.35 5.00 8.11
C CYS A 28 -0.88 5.55 6.77
N THR A 29 -0.03 6.20 6.01
CA THR A 29 -0.27 6.52 4.60
C THR A 29 0.52 5.52 3.77
N CYS A 30 -0.15 4.62 3.05
CA CYS A 30 0.48 3.55 2.29
C CYS A 30 0.98 4.00 0.91
N TYR A 31 1.89 3.22 0.31
CA TYR A 31 2.12 3.35 -1.14
C TYR A 31 0.86 2.96 -1.93
N LEU A 32 0.78 3.39 -3.20
CA LEU A 32 -0.46 3.28 -3.99
C LEU A 32 -0.89 1.83 -4.23
N ASN A 33 0.10 0.93 -4.21
CA ASN A 33 0.03 -0.52 -4.33
C ASN A 33 -0.21 -1.24 -2.99
N TRP A 34 -0.44 -0.51 -1.89
CA TRP A 34 -0.70 -1.12 -0.58
C TRP A 34 -1.95 -0.50 0.07
N THR A 35 -2.69 -1.33 0.77
CA THR A 35 -3.92 -1.02 1.51
C THR A 35 -3.83 -1.60 2.93
N SER A 36 -4.94 -1.54 3.68
CA SER A 36 -5.06 -1.74 5.13
C SER A 36 -4.62 -0.55 5.97
N THR A 37 -5.00 -0.57 7.26
CA THR A 37 -4.60 0.45 8.24
C THR A 37 -3.11 0.43 8.56
N ASP A 38 -2.41 -0.67 8.25
CA ASP A 38 -0.99 -0.89 8.54
C ASP A 38 -0.13 -1.13 7.29
N CYS A 39 -0.70 -0.95 6.08
CA CYS A 39 -0.02 -1.11 4.80
C CYS A 39 0.56 -2.53 4.58
N THR A 40 -0.11 -3.56 5.10
CA THR A 40 0.33 -4.96 4.98
C THR A 40 -0.37 -5.72 3.87
N VAL A 41 -1.47 -5.17 3.34
CA VAL A 41 -2.27 -5.83 2.31
C VAL A 41 -1.92 -5.21 0.96
N ASP A 42 -1.57 -6.03 -0.01
CA ASP A 42 -1.36 -5.60 -1.37
C ASP A 42 -2.67 -5.06 -1.99
N PHE A 43 -2.60 -3.93 -2.67
CA PHE A 43 -3.74 -3.41 -3.40
C PHE A 43 -3.83 -4.09 -4.76
N ASN A 44 -4.91 -4.83 -4.98
CA ASN A 44 -5.10 -5.52 -6.26
C ASN A 44 -5.31 -4.52 -7.40
N GLU A 45 -4.26 -4.15 -8.13
CA GLU A 45 -4.38 -3.18 -9.23
C GLU A 45 -5.21 -3.72 -10.38
N CYS A 46 -5.33 -5.04 -10.55
CA CYS A 46 -6.19 -5.62 -11.58
C CYS A 46 -7.68 -5.31 -11.36
N SER A 47 -8.09 -4.97 -10.14
CA SER A 47 -9.47 -4.57 -9.83
C SER A 47 -9.92 -3.29 -10.55
N VAL A 48 -8.97 -2.43 -10.95
CA VAL A 48 -9.26 -1.19 -11.70
C VAL A 48 -9.05 -1.32 -13.21
N SER A 49 -8.87 -2.55 -13.71
CA SER A 49 -8.65 -2.83 -15.14
C SER A 49 -7.53 -1.97 -15.78
N PRO A 50 -6.28 -2.06 -15.27
CA PRO A 50 -5.19 -1.17 -15.69
C PRO A 50 -4.62 -1.54 -17.08
N CYS A 51 -4.88 -2.77 -17.54
CA CYS A 51 -4.39 -3.25 -18.82
C CYS A 51 -5.24 -2.70 -19.98
N ASN A 52 -4.63 -1.90 -20.84
CA ASN A 52 -5.31 -1.24 -21.97
C ASN A 52 -5.34 -2.08 -23.27
N ALA A 53 -4.64 -3.21 -23.32
CA ALA A 53 -4.52 -4.01 -24.54
C ALA A 53 -5.68 -5.02 -24.68
N THR A 54 -6.27 -5.09 -25.88
CA THR A 54 -7.28 -6.10 -26.23
C THR A 54 -6.67 -7.51 -26.09
N ASN A 55 -7.38 -8.41 -25.40
CA ASN A 55 -6.95 -9.78 -25.06
C ASN A 55 -5.79 -9.88 -24.05
N SER A 56 -5.47 -8.82 -23.31
CA SER A 56 -4.53 -8.95 -22.20
C SER A 56 -5.20 -9.50 -20.93
N ASN A 57 -4.48 -10.35 -20.20
CA ASN A 57 -4.86 -10.82 -18.88
C ASN A 57 -4.04 -10.07 -17.82
N CYS A 58 -4.71 -9.59 -16.77
CA CYS A 58 -4.06 -8.91 -15.67
C CYS A 58 -3.73 -9.91 -14.55
N GLU A 59 -2.45 -9.97 -14.18
CA GLU A 59 -1.95 -10.75 -13.05
C GLU A 59 -1.54 -9.80 -11.93
N ASN A 60 -2.14 -9.97 -10.75
CA ASN A 60 -1.78 -9.21 -9.55
C ASN A 60 -0.54 -9.79 -8.86
N PHE A 61 0.36 -8.93 -8.40
CA PHE A 61 1.57 -9.28 -7.66
C PHE A 61 1.72 -8.40 -6.44
N ASP A 62 2.40 -8.88 -5.40
CA ASP A 62 2.66 -8.06 -4.23
C ASP A 62 3.47 -6.81 -4.63
N GLY A 63 2.82 -5.66 -4.50
CA GLY A 63 3.29 -4.34 -4.84
C GLY A 63 3.23 -3.96 -6.32
N SER A 64 2.61 -4.75 -7.21
CA SER A 64 2.55 -4.45 -8.64
C SER A 64 1.52 -5.31 -9.39
N TYR A 65 1.33 -5.06 -10.68
CA TYR A 65 0.62 -5.97 -11.59
C TYR A 65 1.44 -6.21 -12.86
N LEU A 66 1.08 -7.27 -13.60
CA LEU A 66 1.61 -7.56 -14.94
C LEU A 66 0.43 -7.80 -15.90
N CYS A 67 0.48 -7.14 -17.06
CA CYS A 67 -0.40 -7.47 -18.17
C CYS A 67 0.30 -8.50 -19.07
N ARG A 68 -0.29 -9.69 -19.21
CA ARG A 68 0.16 -10.70 -20.18
C ARG A 68 -0.70 -10.65 -21.44
N CYS A 69 -0.07 -10.84 -22.59
CA CYS A 69 -0.73 -10.95 -23.89
C CYS A 69 -1.04 -12.41 -24.23
#